data_AF-A0A3L7S9D9-F1
#
_entry.id   AF-A0A3L7S9D9-F1
#
_cell.length_a   1.000
_cell.length_b   1.000
_cell.length_c   1.000
_cell.angle_alpha   90.00
_cell.angle_beta   90.00
_cell.angle_gamma   90.00
#
_symmetry.space_group_name_H-M   'P 1'
#
loop_
_entity.id
_entity.type
_entity.pdbx_description
1 polymer ?
#
loop_
_entity_poly.entity_id
_entity_poly.type
_entity_poly.pdbx_seq_one_letter_code
_entity_poly.pdbx_strand_id
1 'polypeptide(L)'
;MALSSVRVLSVIPPMTQLNTPYPSTAYLTGFLRSQGINATQEDLALALVLRLLSSDGLTSVHERILLIDEQERTTGVKRFLQQFDLYHSTIDRTIAFLQGKDATLAHRIAGRRFLPEGSRFDSLDVYVADEEFSDDPMAWAFGMLGVQDRARHFATLYLSDLADVLREAIDPRFEFVRYAESLAQSQPTFDPLAEALAAPLNLVDELLQDLTRQAIDRHRPDLVLITVPFPGTVYAAFRIAQAIRSQYPAIKTALGGGFANTELRELSEPRVFDYFDFVTLDDGERPLLALLAFLQGQRPASQLVRTYMRSADNDDEPAKVRYINCAEPDVPFAEIGTPTWDGLPIDRYLSTLDMLNPMHRLWSDGRWNKLTIAHGCYWKKCSFCDVTLDYISRYDTVAAETLVDRIETIIAETGQTGFHFVD
;
A
#
# COMPACT_ATOMS: atom_id res chain seq x y z
N MET A 1 -7.75 6.91 38.24
CA MET A 1 -8.07 6.00 37.12
C MET A 1 -6.91 6.10 36.16
N ALA A 2 -6.20 5.00 35.87
CA ALA A 2 -5.19 5.02 34.82
C ALA A 2 -5.92 5.37 33.51
N LEU A 3 -5.57 6.50 32.89
CA LEU A 3 -6.06 6.86 31.57
C LEU A 3 -5.73 5.67 30.65
N SER A 4 -6.74 5.01 30.10
CA SER A 4 -6.53 3.96 29.12
C SER A 4 -5.67 4.51 27.99
N SER A 5 -4.51 3.91 27.76
CA SER A 5 -3.64 4.30 26.64
C SER A 5 -4.42 4.16 25.34
N VAL A 6 -4.45 5.23 24.52
CA VAL A 6 -5.10 5.25 23.22
C VAL A 6 -4.55 4.11 22.37
N ARG A 7 -5.43 3.28 21.79
CA ARG A 7 -5.05 2.20 20.87
C ARG A 7 -4.96 2.73 19.46
N VAL A 8 -3.80 2.53 18.84
CA VAL A 8 -3.50 3.03 17.50
C VAL A 8 -3.44 1.86 16.52
N LEU A 9 -4.12 1.99 15.39
CA LEU A 9 -4.01 1.07 14.26
C LEU A 9 -3.45 1.83 13.05
N SER A 10 -2.28 1.42 12.58
CA SER A 10 -1.67 1.94 11.34
C SER A 10 -2.07 1.07 10.15
N VAL A 11 -2.62 1.67 9.10
CA VAL A 11 -3.15 0.95 7.94
C VAL A 11 -2.40 1.35 6.66
N ILE A 12 -1.93 0.34 5.92
CA ILE A 12 -1.47 0.51 4.54
C ILE A 12 -2.70 0.39 3.62
N PRO A 13 -3.13 1.48 2.95
CA PRO A 13 -4.20 1.41 1.97
C PRO A 13 -3.76 0.61 0.73
N PRO A 14 -4.70 -0.03 0.02
CA PRO A 14 -4.42 -0.73 -1.22
C PRO A 14 -3.54 -0.01 -2.24
N MET A 15 -2.92 -0.85 -3.08
CA MET A 15 -2.20 -0.47 -4.31
C MET A 15 -0.77 0.01 -4.06
N THR A 16 -0.18 -0.49 -2.97
CA THR A 16 1.25 -0.54 -2.71
C THR A 16 1.89 -1.81 -3.29
N GLN A 17 3.22 -1.90 -3.22
CA GLN A 17 3.95 -3.08 -3.71
C GLN A 17 3.44 -4.38 -3.06
N LEU A 18 3.35 -5.47 -3.84
CA LEU A 18 2.83 -6.77 -3.39
C LEU A 18 3.88 -7.68 -2.75
N ASN A 19 5.16 -7.34 -2.90
CA ASN A 19 6.30 -8.11 -2.42
C ASN A 19 6.80 -7.66 -1.04
N THR A 20 6.43 -6.46 -0.60
CA THR A 20 6.85 -5.90 0.68
C THR A 20 5.82 -4.89 1.19
N PRO A 21 5.62 -4.79 2.51
CA PRO A 21 4.84 -3.68 3.05
C PRO A 21 5.51 -2.35 2.73
N TYR A 22 4.71 -1.30 2.55
CA TYR A 22 5.22 0.05 2.56
C TYR A 22 5.76 0.38 3.97
N PRO A 23 6.97 0.96 4.11
CA PRO A 23 7.67 0.98 5.39
C PRO A 23 7.05 1.87 6.46
N SER A 24 6.28 2.90 6.10
CA SER A 24 5.83 3.91 7.08
C SER A 24 5.05 3.34 8.27
N THR A 25 4.20 2.32 8.08
CA THR A 25 3.48 1.70 9.19
C THR A 25 4.41 0.95 10.13
N ALA A 26 5.44 0.27 9.61
CA ALA A 26 6.42 -0.45 10.41
C ALA A 26 7.26 0.52 11.27
N TYR A 27 7.66 1.66 10.71
CA TYR A 27 8.37 2.73 11.42
C TYR A 27 7.51 3.37 12.51
N LEU A 28 6.33 3.87 12.14
CA LEU A 28 5.44 4.54 13.09
C LEU A 28 4.99 3.60 14.20
N THR A 29 4.68 2.34 13.89
CA THR A 29 4.29 1.35 14.90
C THR A 29 5.45 1.02 15.84
N GLY A 30 6.67 0.85 15.32
CA GLY A 30 7.88 0.64 16.11
C GLY A 30 8.16 1.83 17.04
N PHE A 31 8.08 3.05 16.50
CA PHE A 31 8.24 4.28 17.27
C PHE A 31 7.20 4.37 18.39
N LEU A 32 5.91 4.26 18.07
CA LEU A 32 4.83 4.37 19.06
C LEU A 32 4.97 3.32 20.18
N ARG A 33 5.35 2.09 19.84
CA ARG A 33 5.61 1.03 20.83
C ARG A 33 6.81 1.37 21.72
N SER A 34 7.87 1.98 21.17
CA SER A 34 9.01 2.45 21.97
C SER A 34 8.62 3.54 22.99
N GLN A 35 7.55 4.29 22.70
CA GLN A 35 6.94 5.28 23.60
C GLN A 35 5.89 4.68 24.55
N GLY A 36 5.72 3.35 24.57
CA GLY A 36 4.75 2.65 25.43
C GLY A 36 3.29 2.77 24.97
N ILE A 37 3.04 3.19 23.73
CA ILE A 37 1.69 3.30 23.15
C ILE A 37 1.28 1.95 22.56
N ASN A 38 0.02 1.56 22.79
CA ASN A 38 -0.53 0.34 22.19
C ASN A 38 -0.80 0.57 20.70
N ALA A 39 0.20 0.26 19.87
CA ALA A 39 0.14 0.39 18.42
C ALA A 39 0.16 -0.97 17.72
N THR A 40 -0.72 -1.10 16.73
CA THR A 40 -0.88 -2.25 15.84
C THR A 40 -0.87 -1.78 14.40
N GLN A 41 -0.71 -2.71 13.45
CA GLN A 41 -0.69 -2.39 12.04
C GLN A 41 -1.37 -3.45 11.20
N GLU A 42 -1.89 -3.04 10.03
CA GLU A 42 -2.53 -3.91 9.04
C GLU A 42 -2.15 -3.48 7.62
N ASP A 43 -1.90 -4.47 6.77
CA ASP A 43 -1.70 -4.27 5.34
C ASP A 43 -2.99 -4.63 4.58
N LEU A 44 -3.85 -3.63 4.40
CA LEU A 44 -5.09 -3.81 3.65
C LEU A 44 -4.84 -3.95 2.15
N ALA A 45 -3.67 -3.52 1.65
CA ALA A 45 -3.29 -3.72 0.27
C ALA A 45 -3.10 -5.19 -0.06
N LEU A 46 -2.24 -5.86 0.71
CA LEU A 46 -2.02 -7.28 0.54
C LEU A 46 -3.28 -8.07 0.85
N ALA A 47 -4.04 -7.70 1.90
CA ALA A 47 -5.27 -8.40 2.24
C ALA A 47 -6.32 -8.34 1.12
N LEU A 48 -6.51 -7.17 0.49
CA LEU A 48 -7.45 -7.01 -0.62
C LEU A 48 -7.02 -7.82 -1.84
N VAL A 49 -5.74 -7.75 -2.20
CA VAL A 49 -5.21 -8.48 -3.37
C VAL A 49 -5.32 -9.98 -3.16
N LEU A 50 -4.97 -10.51 -1.98
CA LEU A 50 -5.12 -11.93 -1.69
C LEU A 50 -6.58 -12.37 -1.60
N ARG A 51 -7.50 -11.47 -1.25
CA ARG A 51 -8.94 -11.75 -1.27
C ARG A 51 -9.48 -11.85 -2.69
N LEU A 52 -9.11 -10.91 -3.56
CA LEU A 52 -9.48 -10.90 -4.98
C LEU A 52 -8.86 -12.08 -5.73
N LEU A 53 -7.56 -12.33 -5.51
CA LEU A 53 -6.78 -13.39 -6.13
C LEU A 53 -6.88 -14.69 -5.31
N SER A 54 -8.10 -15.14 -5.06
CA SER A 54 -8.40 -16.43 -4.44
C SER A 54 -9.53 -17.11 -5.19
N SER A 55 -9.73 -18.42 -4.99
CA SER A 55 -10.88 -19.14 -5.55
C SER A 55 -12.22 -18.47 -5.21
N ASP A 56 -12.42 -18.10 -3.95
CA ASP A 56 -13.59 -17.33 -3.50
C ASP A 56 -13.68 -15.96 -4.20
N GLY A 57 -12.57 -15.23 -4.29
CA GLY A 57 -12.50 -13.93 -4.95
C GLY A 57 -12.86 -14.00 -6.43
N LEU A 58 -12.31 -14.97 -7.15
CA LEU A 58 -12.62 -15.20 -8.56
C LEU A 58 -14.07 -15.62 -8.77
N THR A 59 -14.66 -16.36 -7.83
CA THR A 59 -16.10 -16.67 -7.85
C THR A 59 -16.94 -15.38 -7.79
N SER A 60 -16.65 -14.47 -6.85
CA SER A 60 -17.34 -13.18 -6.77
C SER A 60 -17.16 -12.32 -8.03
N VAL A 61 -15.96 -12.33 -8.62
CA VAL A 61 -15.67 -11.63 -9.89
C VAL A 61 -16.50 -12.22 -11.03
N HIS A 62 -16.54 -13.55 -11.14
CA HIS A 62 -17.33 -14.26 -12.13
C HIS A 62 -18.82 -13.94 -12.00
N GLU A 63 -19.37 -13.96 -10.79
CA GLU A 63 -20.77 -13.58 -10.53
C GLU A 63 -21.06 -12.14 -10.97
N ARG A 64 -20.16 -11.19 -10.71
CA ARG A 64 -20.32 -9.79 -11.18
C ARG A 64 -20.27 -9.69 -12.71
N ILE A 65 -19.36 -10.40 -13.37
CA ILE A 65 -19.25 -10.40 -14.84
C ILE A 65 -20.53 -10.93 -15.49
N LEU A 66 -21.17 -11.94 -14.88
CA LEU A 66 -22.41 -12.51 -15.42
C LEU A 66 -23.58 -11.53 -15.44
N LEU A 67 -23.53 -10.45 -14.64
CA LEU A 67 -24.52 -9.36 -14.64
C LEU A 67 -24.33 -8.37 -15.79
N ILE A 68 -23.17 -8.38 -16.46
CA ILE A 68 -22.87 -7.51 -17.61
C ILE A 68 -23.43 -8.17 -18.87
N ASP A 69 -24.05 -7.40 -19.76
CA ASP A 69 -24.57 -7.91 -21.03
C ASP A 69 -23.44 -8.50 -21.90
N GLU A 70 -23.70 -9.65 -22.53
CA GLU A 70 -22.68 -10.41 -23.28
C GLU A 70 -22.01 -9.58 -24.40
N GLN A 71 -22.76 -8.64 -24.97
CA GLN A 71 -22.31 -7.76 -26.04
C GLN A 71 -21.31 -6.70 -25.55
N GLU A 72 -21.42 -6.29 -24.29
CA GLU A 72 -20.56 -5.27 -23.66
C GLU A 72 -19.28 -5.86 -23.08
N ARG A 73 -19.23 -7.19 -22.87
CA ARG A 73 -18.04 -7.87 -22.37
C ARG A 73 -16.89 -7.82 -23.37
N THR A 74 -15.73 -7.38 -22.90
CA THR A 74 -14.48 -7.34 -23.67
C THR A 74 -14.00 -8.74 -24.05
N THR A 75 -13.05 -8.81 -24.99
CA THR A 75 -12.42 -10.08 -25.38
C THR A 75 -11.70 -10.76 -24.21
N GLY A 76 -11.00 -9.99 -23.37
CA GLY A 76 -10.31 -10.51 -22.18
C GLY A 76 -11.28 -11.16 -21.20
N VAL A 77 -12.38 -10.46 -20.88
CA VAL A 77 -13.44 -10.96 -19.99
C VAL A 77 -14.11 -12.21 -20.57
N LYS A 78 -14.40 -12.26 -21.87
CA LYS A 78 -14.96 -13.44 -22.54
C LYS A 78 -14.02 -14.65 -22.45
N ARG A 79 -12.71 -14.44 -22.65
CA ARG A 79 -11.70 -15.51 -22.50
C ARG A 79 -11.64 -16.01 -21.05
N PHE A 80 -11.66 -15.11 -20.07
CA PHE A 80 -11.71 -15.47 -18.65
C PHE A 80 -12.92 -16.37 -18.34
N LEU A 81 -14.11 -16.00 -18.79
CA LEU A 81 -15.32 -16.82 -18.60
C LEU A 81 -15.20 -18.22 -19.21
N GLN A 82 -14.66 -18.32 -20.43
CA GLN A 82 -14.44 -19.60 -21.11
C GLN A 82 -13.46 -20.52 -20.38
N GLN A 83 -12.51 -19.94 -19.64
CA GLN A 83 -11.46 -20.66 -18.92
C GLN A 83 -11.66 -20.61 -17.39
N PHE A 84 -12.84 -20.20 -16.90
CA PHE A 84 -13.07 -19.90 -15.49
C PHE A 84 -12.70 -21.06 -14.57
N ASP A 85 -13.10 -22.30 -14.91
CA ASP A 85 -12.78 -23.49 -14.11
C ASP A 85 -11.26 -23.70 -13.95
N LEU A 86 -10.48 -23.35 -14.98
CA LEU A 86 -9.03 -23.45 -14.94
C LEU A 86 -8.42 -22.33 -14.07
N TYR A 87 -8.88 -21.08 -14.20
CA TYR A 87 -8.49 -19.98 -13.32
C TYR A 87 -8.81 -20.31 -11.85
N HIS A 88 -10.05 -20.74 -11.58
CA HIS A 88 -10.55 -21.07 -10.24
C HIS A 88 -9.76 -22.21 -9.59
N SER A 89 -9.42 -23.26 -10.35
CA SER A 89 -8.67 -24.41 -9.81
C SER A 89 -7.16 -24.17 -9.64
N THR A 90 -6.60 -23.11 -10.22
CA THR A 90 -5.15 -22.86 -10.22
C THR A 90 -4.73 -21.67 -9.36
N ILE A 91 -5.59 -20.67 -9.16
CA ILE A 91 -5.27 -19.41 -8.47
C ILE A 91 -4.61 -19.61 -7.09
N ASP A 92 -5.21 -20.40 -6.20
CA ASP A 92 -4.71 -20.55 -4.82
C ASP A 92 -3.32 -21.21 -4.79
N ARG A 93 -3.08 -22.15 -5.71
CA ARG A 93 -1.77 -22.81 -5.86
C ARG A 93 -0.73 -21.87 -6.45
N THR A 94 -1.12 -21.04 -7.41
CA THR A 94 -0.24 -20.02 -8.00
C THR A 94 0.16 -18.98 -6.96
N ILE A 95 -0.78 -18.52 -6.12
CA ILE A 95 -0.49 -17.63 -4.99
C ILE A 95 0.44 -18.31 -3.99
N ALA A 96 0.19 -19.56 -3.61
CA ALA A 96 1.08 -20.31 -2.72
C ALA A 96 2.50 -20.46 -3.31
N PHE A 97 2.62 -20.68 -4.62
CA PHE A 97 3.91 -20.72 -5.31
C PHE A 97 4.63 -19.36 -5.26
N LEU A 98 3.93 -18.26 -5.54
CA LEU A 98 4.49 -16.90 -5.47
C LEU A 98 4.87 -16.48 -4.04
N GLN A 99 4.21 -17.05 -3.01
CA GLN A 99 4.59 -16.90 -1.60
C GLN A 99 5.76 -17.82 -1.19
N GLY A 100 6.30 -18.63 -2.10
CA GLY A 100 7.38 -19.59 -1.81
C GLY A 100 6.94 -20.85 -1.06
N LYS A 101 5.62 -21.11 -0.96
CA LYS A 101 5.04 -22.23 -0.20
C LYS A 101 4.90 -23.53 -1.00
N ASP A 102 4.93 -23.47 -2.34
CA ASP A 102 4.89 -24.66 -3.23
C ASP A 102 5.91 -24.56 -4.37
N ALA A 103 7.20 -24.70 -4.07
CA ALA A 103 8.26 -24.66 -5.08
C ALA A 103 8.18 -25.79 -6.14
N THR A 104 7.43 -26.87 -5.88
CA THR A 104 7.30 -28.01 -6.80
C THR A 104 6.46 -27.68 -8.03
N LEU A 105 5.63 -26.66 -7.94
CA LEU A 105 4.76 -26.21 -9.03
C LEU A 105 5.52 -25.59 -10.20
N ALA A 106 6.78 -25.17 -9.99
CA ALA A 106 7.59 -24.47 -10.97
C ALA A 106 7.71 -25.20 -12.32
N HIS A 107 7.96 -26.51 -12.31
CA HIS A 107 8.07 -27.28 -13.56
C HIS A 107 6.76 -27.33 -14.35
N ARG A 108 5.61 -27.35 -13.66
CA ARG A 108 4.29 -27.41 -14.28
C ARG A 108 3.91 -26.06 -14.89
N ILE A 109 4.21 -24.97 -14.17
CA ILE A 109 4.01 -23.61 -14.66
C ILE A 109 4.95 -23.32 -15.83
N ALA A 110 6.26 -23.53 -15.67
CA ALA A 110 7.26 -23.27 -16.71
C ALA A 110 7.01 -24.08 -17.99
N GLY A 111 6.41 -25.26 -17.85
CA GLY A 111 5.99 -26.11 -18.98
C GLY A 111 4.68 -25.69 -19.65
N ARG A 112 4.07 -24.54 -19.30
CA ARG A 112 2.83 -23.98 -19.88
C ARG A 112 1.64 -24.96 -19.92
N ARG A 113 1.59 -25.91 -18.97
CA ARG A 113 0.55 -26.97 -18.88
C ARG A 113 -0.34 -26.85 -17.64
N PHE A 114 -0.18 -25.76 -16.89
CA PHE A 114 -0.87 -25.57 -15.62
C PHE A 114 -1.76 -24.34 -15.62
N LEU A 115 -1.24 -23.17 -16.04
CA LEU A 115 -1.96 -21.92 -16.01
C LEU A 115 -2.83 -21.75 -17.26
N PRO A 116 -4.02 -21.14 -17.15
CA PRO A 116 -4.67 -20.53 -18.30
C PRO A 116 -3.84 -19.33 -18.76
N GLU A 117 -3.90 -19.01 -20.05
CA GLU A 117 -3.08 -17.96 -20.67
C GLU A 117 -3.98 -16.92 -21.36
N GLY A 118 -3.90 -15.67 -20.90
CA GLY A 118 -4.57 -14.52 -21.50
C GLY A 118 -3.65 -13.74 -22.44
N SER A 119 -4.03 -12.50 -22.78
CA SER A 119 -3.30 -11.68 -23.74
C SER A 119 -1.91 -11.27 -23.25
N ARG A 120 -1.63 -11.31 -21.93
CA ARG A 120 -0.29 -11.02 -21.42
C ARG A 120 0.75 -12.05 -21.86
N PHE A 121 0.32 -13.27 -22.19
CA PHE A 121 1.19 -14.33 -22.70
C PHE A 121 1.53 -14.16 -24.19
N ASP A 122 0.78 -13.36 -24.96
CA ASP A 122 1.06 -13.12 -26.39
C ASP A 122 2.46 -12.52 -26.59
N SER A 123 2.95 -11.77 -25.59
CA SER A 123 4.32 -11.25 -25.56
C SER A 123 5.37 -12.36 -25.69
N LEU A 124 5.12 -13.55 -25.13
CA LEU A 124 6.04 -14.69 -25.16
C LEU A 124 6.18 -15.31 -26.55
N ASP A 125 5.12 -15.27 -27.36
CA ASP A 125 5.08 -15.95 -28.65
C ASP A 125 5.83 -15.17 -29.74
N VAL A 126 6.01 -13.86 -29.58
CA VAL A 126 6.87 -13.02 -30.43
C VAL A 126 8.34 -13.47 -30.34
N TYR A 127 8.77 -13.98 -29.19
CA TYR A 127 10.16 -14.38 -28.96
C TYR A 127 10.51 -15.79 -29.47
N VAL A 128 9.53 -16.67 -29.66
CA VAL A 128 9.76 -18.04 -30.18
C VAL A 128 9.98 -18.03 -31.70
N ALA A 129 9.48 -17.00 -32.40
CA ALA A 129 9.61 -16.88 -33.86
C ALA A 129 10.97 -16.32 -34.33
N ASP A 130 11.72 -15.64 -33.45
CA ASP A 130 12.98 -14.94 -33.77
C ASP A 130 14.24 -15.69 -33.26
N GLU A 131 14.16 -17.01 -33.04
CA GLU A 131 15.31 -17.83 -32.62
C GLU A 131 16.45 -17.89 -33.66
N GLU A 132 16.22 -17.51 -34.93
CA GLU A 132 17.27 -17.54 -35.97
C GLU A 132 18.01 -16.21 -36.17
N PHE A 133 17.44 -15.03 -35.87
CA PHE A 133 18.14 -13.74 -36.04
C PHE A 133 17.53 -12.60 -35.20
N SER A 134 17.80 -12.52 -33.90
CA SER A 134 17.67 -11.24 -33.18
C SER A 134 18.72 -11.07 -32.08
N ASP A 135 19.41 -9.93 -32.08
CA ASP A 135 20.21 -9.42 -30.96
C ASP A 135 19.25 -8.83 -29.89
N ASP A 136 18.28 -9.63 -29.40
CA ASP A 136 17.33 -9.21 -28.36
C ASP A 136 17.81 -9.64 -26.95
N PRO A 137 17.94 -8.69 -25.98
CA PRO A 137 18.33 -8.97 -24.60
C PRO A 137 17.53 -10.06 -23.86
N MET A 138 16.31 -10.40 -24.29
CA MET A 138 15.43 -11.34 -23.59
C MET A 138 15.64 -12.83 -23.93
N ALA A 139 16.15 -13.17 -25.13
CA ALA A 139 16.44 -14.56 -25.49
C ALA A 139 17.58 -15.15 -24.62
N TRP A 140 18.57 -14.31 -24.28
CA TRP A 140 19.62 -14.66 -23.32
C TRP A 140 19.07 -14.87 -21.90
N ALA A 141 18.07 -14.08 -21.51
CA ALA A 141 17.48 -14.15 -20.17
C ALA A 141 16.85 -15.53 -19.91
N PHE A 142 16.06 -16.10 -20.83
CA PHE A 142 15.45 -17.42 -20.60
C PHE A 142 16.43 -18.60 -20.63
N GLY A 143 17.56 -18.48 -21.33
CA GLY A 143 18.66 -19.46 -21.26
C GLY A 143 19.42 -19.43 -19.92
N MET A 144 19.46 -18.27 -19.25
CA MET A 144 20.10 -18.05 -17.94
C MET A 144 19.13 -18.18 -16.75
N LEU A 145 17.82 -18.02 -16.97
CA LEU A 145 16.79 -18.10 -15.92
C LEU A 145 16.53 -19.57 -15.55
N GLY A 146 16.68 -19.88 -14.27
CA GLY A 146 16.29 -21.19 -13.75
C GLY A 146 14.78 -21.43 -13.91
N VAL A 147 14.37 -22.70 -13.89
CA VAL A 147 12.95 -23.12 -13.99
C VAL A 147 12.04 -22.36 -13.00
N GLN A 148 12.56 -22.05 -11.81
CA GLN A 148 11.86 -21.27 -10.78
C GLN A 148 11.52 -19.85 -11.26
N ASP A 149 12.49 -19.14 -11.83
CA ASP A 149 12.29 -17.75 -12.25
C ASP A 149 11.38 -17.67 -13.47
N ARG A 150 11.53 -18.60 -14.43
CA ARG A 150 10.59 -18.74 -15.55
C ARG A 150 9.17 -18.98 -15.06
N ALA A 151 9.00 -19.85 -14.05
CA ALA A 151 7.69 -20.09 -13.47
C ALA A 151 7.11 -18.87 -12.74
N ARG A 152 7.93 -18.10 -12.00
CA ARG A 152 7.48 -16.85 -11.37
C ARG A 152 7.06 -15.81 -12.40
N HIS A 153 7.81 -15.66 -13.48
CA HIS A 153 7.44 -14.76 -14.56
C HIS A 153 6.08 -15.13 -15.17
N PHE A 154 5.86 -16.40 -15.51
CA PHE A 154 4.57 -16.85 -16.06
C PHE A 154 3.42 -16.73 -15.05
N ALA A 155 3.67 -17.01 -13.77
CA ALA A 155 2.70 -16.77 -12.71
C ALA A 155 2.36 -15.27 -12.57
N THR A 156 3.33 -14.39 -12.80
CA THR A 156 3.14 -12.93 -12.78
C THR A 156 2.33 -12.43 -13.98
N LEU A 157 2.57 -12.97 -15.17
CA LEU A 157 1.72 -12.71 -16.35
C LEU A 157 0.29 -13.17 -16.11
N TYR A 158 0.11 -14.35 -15.51
CA TYR A 158 -1.20 -14.88 -15.13
C TYR A 158 -1.94 -13.98 -14.14
N LEU A 159 -1.27 -13.45 -13.11
CA LEU A 159 -1.88 -12.45 -12.24
C LEU A 159 -2.23 -11.18 -13.00
N SER A 160 -1.35 -10.73 -13.91
CA SER A 160 -1.58 -9.54 -14.75
C SER A 160 -2.81 -9.68 -15.65
N ASP A 161 -3.05 -10.87 -16.22
CA ASP A 161 -4.28 -11.16 -16.96
C ASP A 161 -5.53 -11.02 -16.06
N LEU A 162 -5.47 -11.51 -14.82
CA LEU A 162 -6.56 -11.35 -13.86
C LEU A 162 -6.79 -9.89 -13.46
N ALA A 163 -5.72 -9.08 -13.35
CA ALA A 163 -5.88 -7.64 -13.15
C ALA A 163 -6.57 -6.95 -14.33
N ASP A 164 -6.27 -7.35 -15.57
CA ASP A 164 -6.97 -6.80 -16.72
C ASP A 164 -8.46 -7.17 -16.70
N VAL A 165 -8.82 -8.39 -16.29
CA VAL A 165 -10.22 -8.80 -16.10
C VAL A 165 -10.91 -7.95 -15.04
N LEU A 166 -10.27 -7.73 -13.88
CA LEU A 166 -10.79 -6.85 -12.84
C LEU A 166 -10.98 -5.42 -13.34
N ARG A 167 -10.00 -4.90 -14.10
CA ARG A 167 -10.04 -3.56 -14.69
C ARG A 167 -11.19 -3.41 -15.67
N GLU A 168 -11.38 -4.40 -16.54
CA GLU A 168 -12.36 -4.34 -17.63
C GLU A 168 -13.79 -4.63 -17.18
N ALA A 169 -13.98 -5.44 -16.12
CA ALA A 169 -15.31 -5.87 -15.69
C ALA A 169 -15.80 -5.25 -14.38
N ILE A 170 -14.90 -4.86 -13.47
CA ILE A 170 -15.26 -4.48 -12.11
C ILE A 170 -14.96 -3.01 -11.84
N ASP A 171 -13.73 -2.59 -12.09
CA ASP A 171 -13.32 -1.21 -11.84
C ASP A 171 -12.26 -0.75 -12.84
N PRO A 172 -12.58 0.19 -13.75
CA PRO A 172 -11.63 0.68 -14.75
C PRO A 172 -10.37 1.34 -14.15
N ARG A 173 -10.37 1.66 -12.85
CA ARG A 173 -9.25 2.24 -12.14
C ARG A 173 -8.27 1.20 -11.59
N PHE A 174 -8.61 -0.09 -11.66
CA PHE A 174 -7.83 -1.17 -11.06
C PHE A 174 -6.50 -1.41 -11.77
N GLU A 175 -5.39 -1.28 -11.04
CA GLU A 175 -4.06 -1.75 -11.44
C GLU A 175 -3.29 -2.19 -10.18
N PHE A 176 -2.46 -3.25 -10.26
CA PHE A 176 -1.75 -3.77 -9.08
C PHE A 176 -0.78 -2.78 -8.42
N VAL A 177 -0.22 -1.85 -9.19
CA VAL A 177 0.81 -0.91 -8.71
C VAL A 177 0.38 0.56 -8.84
N ARG A 178 -0.65 0.88 -9.64
CA ARG A 178 -1.09 2.26 -9.93
C ARG A 178 -2.60 2.39 -10.09
N TYR A 179 -3.32 2.37 -8.98
CA TYR A 179 -4.78 2.50 -9.01
C TYR A 179 -5.23 3.95 -9.04
N ALA A 180 -6.10 4.34 -9.98
CA ALA A 180 -6.71 5.66 -10.03
C ALA A 180 -5.75 6.86 -9.87
N GLU A 181 -4.47 6.74 -10.27
CA GLU A 181 -3.46 7.79 -10.07
C GLU A 181 -3.93 9.14 -10.67
N SER A 182 -4.67 9.07 -11.77
CA SER A 182 -5.30 10.21 -12.44
C SER A 182 -6.35 10.96 -11.61
N LEU A 183 -6.97 10.34 -10.59
CA LEU A 183 -7.96 10.98 -9.72
C LEU A 183 -7.33 11.85 -8.62
N ALA A 184 -6.03 11.72 -8.37
CA ALA A 184 -5.35 12.40 -7.27
C ALA A 184 -4.08 13.15 -7.71
N GLN A 185 -3.47 12.78 -8.82
CA GLN A 185 -2.28 13.45 -9.32
C GLN A 185 -2.63 14.79 -9.97
N SER A 186 -2.11 15.88 -9.40
CA SER A 186 -2.18 17.24 -9.98
C SER A 186 -3.60 17.70 -10.34
N GLN A 187 -4.62 17.18 -9.65
CA GLN A 187 -5.99 17.64 -9.81
C GLN A 187 -6.14 19.01 -9.15
N PRO A 188 -6.68 20.03 -9.85
CA PRO A 188 -6.83 21.37 -9.29
C PRO A 188 -7.92 21.44 -8.22
N THR A 189 -8.82 20.46 -8.16
CA THR A 189 -9.93 20.41 -7.20
C THR A 189 -10.16 18.99 -6.68
N PHE A 190 -10.87 18.91 -5.55
CA PHE A 190 -11.28 17.64 -4.92
C PHE A 190 -12.49 16.98 -5.60
N ASP A 191 -13.11 17.65 -6.57
CA ASP A 191 -14.39 17.21 -7.15
C ASP A 191 -14.32 15.83 -7.83
N PRO A 192 -13.29 15.50 -8.64
CA PRO A 192 -13.21 14.17 -9.26
C PRO A 192 -13.16 13.03 -8.23
N LEU A 193 -12.45 13.24 -7.12
CA LEU A 193 -12.37 12.28 -6.04
C LEU A 193 -13.71 12.19 -5.29
N ALA A 194 -14.35 13.33 -5.01
CA ALA A 194 -15.67 13.36 -4.37
C ALA A 194 -16.74 12.64 -5.20
N GLU A 195 -16.78 12.87 -6.52
CA GLU A 195 -17.69 12.18 -7.45
C GLU A 195 -17.44 10.67 -7.43
N ALA A 196 -16.17 10.26 -7.50
CA ALA A 196 -15.78 8.85 -7.46
C ALA A 196 -16.12 8.15 -6.12
N LEU A 197 -16.11 8.89 -5.00
CA LEU A 197 -16.48 8.39 -3.68
C LEU A 197 -18.00 8.37 -3.46
N ALA A 198 -18.74 9.22 -4.16
CA ALA A 198 -20.20 9.25 -4.14
C ALA A 198 -20.84 8.17 -5.04
N ALA A 199 -20.09 7.65 -6.02
CA ALA A 199 -20.54 6.56 -6.87
C ALA A 199 -20.83 5.27 -6.07
N PRO A 200 -21.77 4.42 -6.53
CA PRO A 200 -22.06 3.12 -5.93
C PRO A 200 -20.79 2.28 -5.77
N LEU A 201 -20.75 1.48 -4.70
CA LEU A 201 -19.63 0.59 -4.44
C LEU A 201 -19.57 -0.50 -5.52
N ASN A 202 -18.38 -0.75 -6.04
CA ASN A 202 -18.10 -1.95 -6.82
C ASN A 202 -17.57 -3.08 -5.90
N LEU A 203 -17.27 -4.25 -6.47
CA LEU A 203 -16.78 -5.40 -5.70
C LEU A 203 -15.46 -5.10 -4.95
N VAL A 204 -14.55 -4.32 -5.53
CA VAL A 204 -13.28 -3.95 -4.89
C VAL A 204 -13.54 -3.07 -3.66
N ASP A 205 -14.43 -2.07 -3.81
CA ASP A 205 -14.87 -1.22 -2.71
C ASP A 205 -15.54 -2.04 -1.59
N GLU A 206 -16.48 -2.92 -1.93
CA GLU A 206 -17.20 -3.80 -1.00
C GLU A 206 -16.23 -4.64 -0.17
N LEU A 207 -15.28 -5.31 -0.84
CA LEU A 207 -14.27 -6.13 -0.18
C LEU A 207 -13.33 -5.30 0.71
N LEU A 208 -12.96 -4.09 0.28
CA LEU A 208 -12.12 -3.19 1.08
C LEU A 208 -12.85 -2.73 2.35
N GLN A 209 -14.14 -2.39 2.26
CA GLN A 209 -14.93 -2.04 3.44
C GLN A 209 -15.05 -3.22 4.41
N ASP A 210 -15.24 -4.43 3.90
CA ASP A 210 -15.31 -5.65 4.70
C ASP A 210 -14.00 -5.96 5.42
N LEU A 211 -12.86 -5.82 4.72
CA LEU A 211 -11.53 -6.01 5.31
C LEU A 211 -11.22 -4.93 6.36
N THR A 212 -11.63 -3.68 6.09
CA THR A 212 -11.52 -2.59 7.06
C THR A 212 -12.30 -2.92 8.33
N ARG A 213 -13.56 -3.38 8.21
CA ARG A 213 -14.40 -3.79 9.34
C ARG A 213 -13.73 -4.89 10.15
N GLN A 214 -13.20 -5.92 9.49
CA GLN A 214 -12.50 -7.02 10.15
C GLN A 214 -11.27 -6.55 10.93
N ALA A 215 -10.48 -5.61 10.37
CA ALA A 215 -9.34 -5.02 11.05
C ALA A 215 -9.75 -4.22 12.29
N ILE A 216 -10.82 -3.40 12.18
CA ILE A 216 -11.37 -2.64 13.31
C ILE A 216 -11.91 -3.57 14.40
N ASP A 217 -12.62 -4.63 14.04
CA ASP A 217 -13.17 -5.57 15.02
C ASP A 217 -12.09 -6.38 15.75
N ARG A 218 -10.98 -6.68 15.06
CA ARG A 218 -9.80 -7.37 15.61
C ARG A 218 -9.04 -6.50 16.61
N HIS A 219 -8.71 -5.28 16.20
CA HIS A 219 -7.79 -4.41 16.97
C HIS A 219 -8.50 -3.44 17.90
N ARG A 220 -9.77 -3.14 17.62
CA ARG A 220 -10.60 -2.19 18.37
C ARG A 220 -9.88 -0.86 18.60
N PRO A 221 -9.35 -0.17 17.57
CA PRO A 221 -8.57 1.04 17.78
C PRO A 221 -9.43 2.22 18.24
N ASP A 222 -8.78 3.19 18.89
CA ASP A 222 -9.36 4.49 19.21
C ASP A 222 -8.92 5.55 18.17
N LEU A 223 -7.75 5.35 17.55
CA LEU A 223 -7.20 6.14 16.44
C LEU A 223 -6.72 5.21 15.31
N VAL A 224 -7.11 5.51 14.08
CA VAL A 224 -6.62 4.84 12.86
C VAL A 224 -5.76 5.81 12.07
N LEU A 225 -4.51 5.43 11.83
CA LEU A 225 -3.57 6.15 10.98
C LEU A 225 -3.61 5.55 9.58
N ILE A 226 -3.91 6.37 8.58
CA ILE A 226 -3.96 5.94 7.18
C ILE A 226 -2.80 6.64 6.45
N THR A 227 -1.77 5.88 6.12
CA THR A 227 -0.58 6.40 5.44
C THR A 227 -0.75 6.32 3.94
N VAL A 228 -0.73 7.46 3.27
CA VAL A 228 -1.00 7.62 1.84
C VAL A 228 0.33 7.99 1.16
N PRO A 229 1.08 7.00 0.65
CA PRO A 229 2.43 7.26 0.15
C PRO A 229 2.46 8.01 -1.19
N PHE A 230 1.48 7.77 -2.06
CA PHE A 230 1.42 8.34 -3.41
C PHE A 230 -0.04 8.48 -3.89
N PRO A 231 -0.31 9.31 -4.93
CA PRO A 231 -1.66 9.60 -5.40
C PRO A 231 -2.52 8.36 -5.67
N GLY A 232 -1.93 7.29 -6.21
CA GLY A 232 -2.65 6.04 -6.51
C GLY A 232 -3.25 5.28 -5.30
N THR A 233 -2.91 5.68 -4.07
CA THR A 233 -3.49 5.09 -2.85
C THR A 233 -4.62 5.91 -2.24
N VAL A 234 -4.84 7.14 -2.73
CA VAL A 234 -5.74 8.13 -2.12
C VAL A 234 -7.18 7.63 -2.12
N TYR A 235 -7.68 7.13 -3.26
CA TYR A 235 -9.06 6.66 -3.35
C TYR A 235 -9.36 5.58 -2.31
N ALA A 236 -8.49 4.58 -2.20
CA ALA A 236 -8.65 3.49 -1.26
C ALA A 236 -8.55 3.96 0.20
N ALA A 237 -7.65 4.91 0.49
CA ALA A 237 -7.55 5.55 1.81
C ALA A 237 -8.86 6.25 2.22
N PHE A 238 -9.49 6.98 1.30
CA PHE A 238 -10.79 7.62 1.55
C PHE A 238 -11.93 6.60 1.69
N ARG A 239 -11.91 5.49 0.94
CA ARG A 239 -12.87 4.39 1.11
C ARG A 239 -12.75 3.71 2.47
N ILE A 240 -11.53 3.48 2.97
CA ILE A 240 -11.28 2.97 4.33
C ILE A 240 -11.86 3.95 5.36
N ALA A 241 -11.56 5.25 5.23
CA ALA A 241 -12.07 6.28 6.13
C ALA A 241 -13.61 6.39 6.11
N GLN A 242 -14.24 6.29 4.93
CA GLN A 242 -15.68 6.26 4.75
C GLN A 242 -16.34 5.08 5.48
N ALA A 243 -15.74 3.88 5.39
CA ALA A 243 -16.19 2.69 6.09
C ALA A 243 -16.11 2.87 7.62
N ILE A 244 -14.99 3.43 8.11
CA ILE A 244 -14.80 3.69 9.55
C ILE A 244 -15.82 4.73 10.04
N ARG A 245 -15.99 5.86 9.34
CA ARG A 245 -16.93 6.93 9.73
C ARG A 245 -18.37 6.44 9.80
N SER A 246 -18.80 5.63 8.84
CA SER A 246 -20.19 5.17 8.76
C SER A 246 -20.57 4.15 9.84
N GLN A 247 -19.63 3.30 10.27
CA GLN A 247 -19.90 2.19 11.20
C GLN A 247 -19.33 2.42 12.61
N TYR A 248 -18.26 3.21 12.72
CA TYR A 248 -17.49 3.42 13.94
C TYR A 248 -17.17 4.92 14.17
N PRO A 249 -18.18 5.81 14.27
CA PRO A 249 -17.98 7.27 14.32
C PRO A 249 -17.17 7.77 15.53
N ALA A 250 -17.00 6.95 16.57
CA ALA A 250 -16.17 7.26 17.73
C ALA A 250 -14.67 7.13 17.46
N ILE A 251 -14.27 6.29 16.50
CA ILE A 251 -12.87 6.08 16.13
C ILE A 251 -12.37 7.31 15.38
N LYS A 252 -11.23 7.84 15.80
CA LYS A 252 -10.58 8.96 15.11
C LYS A 252 -9.76 8.48 13.93
N THR A 253 -9.76 9.25 12.85
CA THR A 253 -8.97 8.95 11.64
C THR A 253 -7.98 10.07 11.35
N ALA A 254 -6.73 9.71 11.08
CA ALA A 254 -5.68 10.64 10.69
C ALA A 254 -5.01 10.21 9.38
N LEU A 255 -4.88 11.15 8.44
CA LEU A 255 -4.18 10.95 7.18
C LEU A 255 -2.76 11.55 7.26
N GLY A 256 -1.79 10.82 6.72
CA GLY A 256 -0.40 11.29 6.56
C GLY A 256 0.29 10.56 5.41
N GLY A 257 1.61 10.68 5.32
CA GLY A 257 2.41 10.03 4.27
C GLY A 257 2.83 10.98 3.14
N GLY A 258 3.49 10.42 2.11
CA GLY A 258 4.09 11.20 1.02
C GLY A 258 3.10 12.12 0.31
N PHE A 259 1.88 11.65 0.03
CA PHE A 259 0.85 12.44 -0.64
C PHE A 259 0.46 13.70 0.15
N ALA A 260 0.33 13.59 1.48
CA ALA A 260 0.04 14.76 2.32
C ALA A 260 1.16 15.81 2.21
N ASN A 261 2.41 15.34 2.11
CA ASN A 261 3.61 16.15 2.07
C ASN A 261 3.95 16.75 0.71
N THR A 262 3.40 16.22 -0.39
CA THR A 262 3.63 16.77 -1.74
C THR A 262 2.42 17.50 -2.27
N GLU A 263 1.21 17.00 -2.02
CA GLU A 263 -0.02 17.53 -2.64
C GLU A 263 -0.92 18.31 -1.67
N LEU A 264 -0.82 18.10 -0.35
CA LEU A 264 -1.73 18.69 0.65
C LEU A 264 -1.10 19.77 1.55
N ARG A 265 0.08 20.29 1.20
CA ARG A 265 0.74 21.35 2.00
C ARG A 265 0.00 22.69 2.04
N GLU A 266 -0.91 22.92 1.10
CA GLU A 266 -1.78 24.10 1.07
C GLU A 266 -3.27 23.69 1.16
N LEU A 267 -3.56 22.65 1.95
CA LEU A 267 -4.90 22.10 2.08
C LEU A 267 -5.90 23.16 2.58
N SER A 268 -6.87 23.46 1.72
CA SER A 268 -7.98 24.38 2.01
C SER A 268 -9.36 23.74 1.82
N GLU A 269 -9.43 22.50 1.30
CA GLU A 269 -10.65 21.78 1.02
C GLU A 269 -11.28 21.18 2.30
N PRO A 270 -12.43 21.69 2.77
CA PRO A 270 -13.07 21.19 4.00
C PRO A 270 -13.68 19.79 3.87
N ARG A 271 -14.02 19.32 2.65
CA ARG A 271 -14.61 17.99 2.42
C ARG A 271 -13.67 16.83 2.73
N VAL A 272 -12.34 17.06 2.76
CA VAL A 272 -11.38 16.07 3.25
C VAL A 272 -11.72 15.63 4.69
N PHE A 273 -12.23 16.56 5.50
CA PHE A 273 -12.56 16.30 6.90
C PHE A 273 -13.92 15.63 7.13
N ASP A 274 -14.68 15.37 6.07
CA ASP A 274 -15.82 14.45 6.13
C ASP A 274 -15.34 13.02 6.37
N TYR A 275 -14.12 12.70 5.94
CA TYR A 275 -13.50 11.37 6.02
C TYR A 275 -12.45 11.30 7.14
N PHE A 276 -11.65 12.34 7.31
CA PHE A 276 -10.55 12.39 8.28
C PHE A 276 -10.81 13.39 9.40
N ASP A 277 -10.46 13.04 10.64
CA ASP A 277 -10.46 14.03 11.73
C ASP A 277 -9.22 14.93 11.66
N PHE A 278 -8.09 14.39 11.18
CA PHE A 278 -6.80 15.08 11.15
C PHE A 278 -6.02 14.77 9.86
N VAL A 279 -5.23 15.73 9.39
CA VAL A 279 -4.18 15.52 8.38
C VAL A 279 -2.87 16.01 8.95
N THR A 280 -1.86 15.16 9.03
CA THR A 280 -0.53 15.51 9.58
C THR A 280 0.50 15.63 8.47
N LEU A 281 1.38 16.62 8.57
CA LEU A 281 2.52 16.83 7.66
C LEU A 281 3.86 16.43 8.30
N ASP A 282 4.81 16.22 7.40
CA ASP A 282 6.21 15.83 7.56
C ASP A 282 6.36 14.52 8.35
N ASP A 283 7.43 14.38 9.12
CA ASP A 283 7.67 13.23 9.99
C ASP A 283 6.53 13.06 10.98
N GLY A 284 5.99 11.85 11.05
CA GLY A 284 4.76 11.55 11.78
C GLY A 284 4.98 11.43 13.30
N GLU A 285 6.19 11.16 13.75
CA GLU A 285 6.54 10.87 15.14
C GLU A 285 6.10 12.00 16.09
N ARG A 286 6.52 13.23 15.82
CA ARG A 286 6.19 14.39 16.66
C ARG A 286 4.70 14.79 16.57
N PRO A 287 4.09 14.95 15.38
CA PRO A 287 2.66 15.20 15.23
C PRO A 287 1.79 14.15 15.91
N LEU A 288 2.15 12.87 15.85
CA LEU A 288 1.38 11.81 16.49
C LEU A 288 1.46 11.87 18.02
N LEU A 289 2.63 12.15 18.61
CA LEU A 289 2.72 12.37 20.06
C LEU A 289 1.83 13.54 20.51
N ALA A 290 1.85 14.65 19.77
CA ALA A 290 0.98 15.80 20.03
C ALA A 290 -0.51 15.45 19.89
N LEU A 291 -0.86 14.70 18.84
CA LEU A 291 -2.23 14.28 18.58
C LEU A 291 -2.74 13.33 19.66
N LEU A 292 -1.94 12.36 20.09
CA LEU A 292 -2.31 11.43 21.16
C LEU A 292 -2.50 12.15 22.51
N ALA A 293 -1.63 13.09 22.85
CA ALA A 293 -1.80 13.93 24.03
C ALA A 293 -3.09 14.77 23.95
N PHE A 294 -3.45 15.28 22.77
CA PHE A 294 -4.71 15.99 22.54
C PHE A 294 -5.92 15.09 22.74
N LEU A 295 -5.91 13.88 22.15
CA LEU A 295 -7.00 12.91 22.29
C LEU A 295 -7.18 12.42 23.74
N GLN A 296 -6.11 12.44 24.54
CA GLN A 296 -6.15 12.14 25.97
C GLN A 296 -6.54 13.34 26.85
N GLY A 297 -6.80 14.52 26.26
CA GLY A 297 -7.13 15.74 26.99
C GLY A 297 -5.96 16.37 27.75
N GLN A 298 -4.73 15.94 27.46
CA GLN A 298 -3.49 16.42 28.10
C GLN A 298 -2.90 17.64 27.37
N ARG A 299 -3.41 17.94 26.17
CA ARG A 299 -2.94 19.03 25.31
C ARG A 299 -4.14 19.70 24.64
N PRO A 300 -4.20 21.04 24.54
CA PRO A 300 -5.23 21.73 23.77
C PRO A 300 -4.98 21.61 22.25
N ALA A 301 -6.04 21.71 21.45
CA ALA A 301 -5.94 21.64 19.99
C ALA A 301 -4.98 22.70 19.40
N SER A 302 -4.90 23.88 20.01
CA SER A 302 -3.98 24.96 19.59
C SER A 302 -2.49 24.63 19.74
N GLN A 303 -2.16 23.53 20.42
CA GLN A 303 -0.79 23.03 20.62
C GLN A 303 -0.50 21.78 19.77
N LEU A 304 -1.31 21.45 18.77
CA LEU A 304 -0.97 20.42 17.79
C LEU A 304 0.24 20.83 16.96
N VAL A 305 0.97 19.84 16.43
CA VAL A 305 2.17 20.04 15.61
C VAL A 305 1.84 19.63 14.18
N ARG A 306 2.11 20.52 13.21
CA ARG A 306 1.91 20.28 11.76
C ARG A 306 0.61 19.54 11.40
N THR A 307 -0.51 19.93 11.99
CA THR A 307 -1.79 19.23 11.85
C THR A 307 -2.84 20.15 11.27
N TYR A 308 -3.51 19.70 10.20
CA TYR A 308 -4.76 20.31 9.76
C TYR A 308 -5.95 19.69 10.48
N MET A 309 -6.92 20.53 10.77
CA MET A 309 -8.24 20.14 11.25
C MET A 309 -9.32 21.08 10.72
N ARG A 310 -10.56 20.61 10.65
CA ARG A 310 -11.72 21.46 10.35
C ARG A 310 -12.15 22.22 11.59
N SER A 311 -12.41 23.53 11.46
CA SER A 311 -13.04 24.30 12.53
C SER A 311 -14.48 23.83 12.77
N ALA A 312 -14.98 23.97 13.99
CA ALA A 312 -16.41 23.75 14.25
C ALA A 312 -17.26 24.69 13.36
N ASP A 313 -18.40 24.19 12.91
CA ASP A 313 -19.44 25.02 12.31
C ASP A 313 -19.97 25.97 13.38
N ASN A 314 -19.94 27.26 13.08
CA ASN A 314 -20.63 28.28 13.87
C ASN A 314 -21.68 28.93 12.97
N ASP A 315 -22.78 29.41 13.55
CA ASP A 315 -23.90 30.00 12.80
C ASP A 315 -23.51 31.16 11.86
N ASP A 316 -22.36 31.80 12.09
CA ASP A 316 -21.88 32.98 11.35
C ASP A 316 -20.79 32.70 10.31
N GLU A 317 -20.11 31.54 10.33
CA GLU A 317 -19.05 31.23 9.35
C GLU A 317 -19.03 29.74 8.95
N PRO A 318 -18.91 29.42 7.64
CA PRO A 318 -18.77 28.04 7.19
C PRO A 318 -17.47 27.42 7.74
N ALA A 319 -17.49 26.11 8.00
CA ALA A 319 -16.30 25.38 8.40
C ALA A 319 -15.10 25.63 7.48
N LYS A 320 -13.98 26.06 8.07
CA LYS A 320 -12.71 26.33 7.39
C LYS A 320 -11.66 25.33 7.83
N VAL A 321 -10.77 24.99 6.92
CA VAL A 321 -9.57 24.21 7.23
C VAL A 321 -8.61 25.10 8.01
N ARG A 322 -8.09 24.60 9.14
CA ARG A 322 -7.10 25.28 9.97
C ARG A 322 -5.83 24.45 10.04
N TYR A 323 -4.71 25.07 9.68
CA TYR A 323 -3.39 24.53 9.95
C TYR A 323 -2.93 24.96 11.34
N ILE A 324 -2.56 24.00 12.18
CA ILE A 324 -2.05 24.25 13.53
C ILE A 324 -0.64 23.72 13.61
N ASN A 325 0.28 24.60 14.02
CA ASN A 325 1.67 24.26 14.20
C ASN A 325 2.25 24.94 15.45
N CYS A 326 2.22 24.24 16.57
CA CYS A 326 3.03 24.55 17.73
C CYS A 326 4.45 24.08 17.46
N ALA A 327 5.40 25.01 17.36
CA ALA A 327 6.78 24.68 17.03
C ALA A 327 7.42 23.83 18.14
N GLU A 328 7.53 22.53 17.88
CA GLU A 328 8.27 21.57 18.68
C GLU A 328 9.37 20.94 17.82
N PRO A 329 10.52 20.58 18.41
CA PRO A 329 11.56 19.89 17.67
C PRO A 329 11.07 18.50 17.23
N ASP A 330 11.47 18.08 16.04
CA ASP A 330 11.29 16.71 15.60
C ASP A 330 12.00 15.71 16.52
N VAL A 331 11.57 14.45 16.44
CA VAL A 331 12.24 13.35 17.13
C VAL A 331 13.58 13.11 16.43
N PRO A 332 14.72 13.12 17.16
CA PRO A 332 16.02 12.79 16.57
C PRO A 332 16.00 11.40 15.94
N PHE A 333 16.72 11.21 14.82
CA PHE A 333 16.71 9.93 14.10
C PHE A 333 17.23 8.75 14.95
N ALA A 334 18.09 9.02 15.94
CA ALA A 334 18.52 8.03 16.90
C ALA A 334 17.40 7.55 17.83
N GLU A 335 16.39 8.38 18.09
CA GLU A 335 15.32 8.16 19.08
C GLU A 335 14.01 7.62 18.48
N ILE A 336 13.91 7.47 17.16
CA ILE A 336 12.69 6.92 16.50
C ILE A 336 12.47 5.42 16.79
N GLY A 337 13.46 4.74 17.38
CA GLY A 337 13.40 3.30 17.67
C GLY A 337 13.69 2.42 16.45
N THR A 338 13.26 1.15 16.53
CA THR A 338 13.44 0.14 15.47
C THR A 338 12.10 -0.12 14.80
N PRO A 339 12.01 -0.13 13.46
CA PRO A 339 10.81 -0.57 12.75
C PRO A 339 10.44 -2.01 13.13
N THR A 340 9.14 -2.32 13.13
CA THR A 340 8.62 -3.65 13.46
C THR A 340 7.71 -4.15 12.35
N TRP A 341 7.88 -5.41 11.96
CA TRP A 341 7.00 -6.17 11.07
C TRP A 341 5.98 -7.01 11.84
N ASP A 342 6.03 -7.03 13.17
CA ASP A 342 5.01 -7.66 13.98
C ASP A 342 3.62 -7.07 13.67
N GLY A 343 2.65 -7.96 13.45
CA GLY A 343 1.32 -7.62 12.95
C GLY A 343 1.18 -7.64 11.43
N LEU A 344 2.27 -7.65 10.66
CA LEU A 344 2.22 -7.79 9.20
C LEU A 344 2.37 -9.26 8.78
N PRO A 345 1.62 -9.73 7.77
CA PRO A 345 1.63 -11.13 7.34
C PRO A 345 2.83 -11.42 6.42
N ILE A 346 4.02 -11.41 7.01
CA ILE A 346 5.30 -11.45 6.29
C ILE A 346 5.48 -12.67 5.35
N ASP A 347 4.82 -13.79 5.64
CA ASP A 347 4.86 -15.03 4.85
C ASP A 347 3.85 -15.05 3.69
N ARG A 348 3.07 -13.97 3.52
CA ARG A 348 1.99 -13.88 2.53
C ARG A 348 2.25 -12.90 1.38
N TYR A 349 3.35 -12.14 1.43
CA TYR A 349 3.77 -11.28 0.32
C TYR A 349 4.18 -12.12 -0.90
N LEU A 350 4.01 -11.54 -2.10
CA LEU A 350 4.18 -12.23 -3.37
C LEU A 350 5.54 -11.91 -4.00
N SER A 351 6.27 -12.93 -4.43
CA SER A 351 7.52 -12.80 -5.19
C SER A 351 7.20 -12.76 -6.68
N THR A 352 6.85 -11.59 -7.20
CA THR A 352 6.54 -11.39 -8.62
C THR A 352 7.80 -11.10 -9.43
N LEU A 353 7.75 -11.39 -10.74
CA LEU A 353 8.85 -11.12 -11.66
C LEU A 353 8.30 -10.49 -12.95
N ASP A 354 8.06 -9.18 -12.88
CA ASP A 354 7.49 -8.40 -13.99
C ASP A 354 8.47 -8.22 -15.15
N MET A 355 9.75 -7.98 -14.83
CA MET A 355 10.81 -7.80 -15.82
C MET A 355 11.94 -8.79 -15.60
N LEU A 356 12.45 -9.35 -16.69
CA LEU A 356 13.58 -10.29 -16.66
C LEU A 356 14.93 -9.61 -16.42
N ASN A 357 14.95 -8.28 -16.30
CA ASN A 357 16.15 -7.51 -16.00
C ASN A 357 16.68 -7.88 -14.59
N PRO A 358 17.91 -8.39 -14.46
CA PRO A 358 18.49 -8.77 -13.17
C PRO A 358 18.55 -7.64 -12.13
N MET A 359 18.61 -6.37 -12.55
CA MET A 359 18.53 -5.23 -11.62
C MET A 359 17.10 -5.05 -11.08
N HIS A 360 16.09 -5.21 -11.94
CA HIS A 360 14.69 -5.08 -11.52
C HIS A 360 14.25 -6.23 -10.62
N ARG A 361 14.91 -7.38 -10.75
CA ARG A 361 14.77 -8.52 -9.85
C ARG A 361 15.06 -8.14 -8.39
N LEU A 362 16.07 -7.31 -8.11
CA LEU A 362 16.38 -6.88 -6.73
C LEU A 362 15.24 -6.10 -6.08
N TRP A 363 14.34 -5.51 -6.86
CA TRP A 363 13.23 -4.71 -6.34
C TRP A 363 11.90 -5.46 -6.28
N SER A 364 11.74 -6.55 -7.05
CA SER A 364 10.49 -7.30 -7.20
C SER A 364 10.55 -8.74 -6.66
N ASP A 365 11.72 -9.38 -6.71
CA ASP A 365 11.93 -10.75 -6.24
C ASP A 365 12.13 -10.75 -4.71
N GLY A 366 11.15 -11.32 -4.02
CA GLY A 366 11.14 -11.50 -2.59
C GLY A 366 10.86 -10.22 -1.78
N ARG A 367 10.87 -10.42 -0.46
CA ARG A 367 10.71 -9.37 0.54
C ARG A 367 12.09 -8.90 0.99
N TRP A 368 12.22 -7.58 1.20
CA TRP A 368 13.42 -6.98 1.79
C TRP A 368 13.06 -6.27 3.09
N ASN A 369 13.92 -6.37 4.10
CA ASN A 369 13.81 -5.52 5.28
C ASN A 369 14.12 -4.07 4.89
N LYS A 370 13.14 -3.19 5.00
CA LYS A 370 13.28 -1.75 4.74
C LYS A 370 13.88 -1.08 5.96
N LEU A 371 15.04 -0.45 5.80
CA LEU A 371 15.72 0.27 6.89
C LEU A 371 16.29 1.58 6.35
N THR A 372 16.35 2.62 7.16
CA THR A 372 16.91 3.93 6.80
C THR A 372 18.23 4.05 7.55
N ILE A 373 19.30 4.46 6.86
CA ILE A 373 20.62 4.64 7.47
C ILE A 373 20.77 6.07 8.01
N ALA A 374 20.20 7.03 7.30
CA ALA A 374 20.18 8.43 7.61
C ALA A 374 18.83 9.02 7.17
N HIS A 375 18.28 9.88 8.01
CA HIS A 375 17.12 10.67 7.67
C HIS A 375 17.55 11.84 6.78
N GLY A 376 16.79 12.09 5.71
CA GLY A 376 17.02 13.18 4.76
C GLY A 376 18.29 13.08 3.92
N CYS A 377 18.50 14.09 3.09
CA CYS A 377 19.56 14.08 2.09
C CYS A 377 20.72 14.98 2.52
N TYR A 378 21.96 14.50 2.58
CA TYR A 378 23.11 15.37 2.89
C TYR A 378 23.41 16.39 1.77
N TRP A 379 22.97 16.12 0.53
CA TRP A 379 23.32 16.91 -0.64
C TRP A 379 22.45 18.17 -0.82
N LYS A 380 21.11 18.04 -0.76
CA LYS A 380 20.10 19.13 -0.82
C LYS A 380 20.27 20.16 -1.95
N LYS A 381 20.86 19.76 -3.07
CA LYS A 381 21.16 20.66 -4.21
C LYS A 381 20.71 20.14 -5.57
N CYS A 382 19.92 19.07 -5.61
CA CYS A 382 19.37 18.56 -6.86
C CYS A 382 18.30 19.52 -7.40
N SER A 383 18.43 19.95 -8.66
CA SER A 383 17.49 20.89 -9.28
C SER A 383 16.10 20.31 -9.54
N PHE A 384 15.98 18.99 -9.53
CA PHE A 384 14.74 18.25 -9.78
C PHE A 384 14.05 17.75 -8.51
N CYS A 385 14.68 17.95 -7.35
CA CYS A 385 14.19 17.48 -6.07
C CYS A 385 13.65 18.68 -5.29
N ASP A 386 12.47 18.53 -4.67
CA ASP A 386 11.99 19.55 -3.74
C ASP A 386 12.77 19.47 -2.42
N VAL A 387 13.93 20.12 -2.40
CA VAL A 387 14.84 20.15 -1.25
C VAL A 387 14.29 20.95 -0.07
N THR A 388 13.09 21.54 -0.19
CA THR A 388 12.44 22.30 0.89
C THR A 388 11.57 21.43 1.80
N LEU A 389 11.20 20.22 1.36
CA LEU A 389 10.46 19.27 2.18
C LEU A 389 11.27 18.87 3.42
N ASP A 390 10.64 18.80 4.60
CA ASP A 390 11.34 18.54 5.87
C ASP A 390 12.16 17.24 5.83
N TYR A 391 11.54 16.16 5.35
CA TYR A 391 12.16 14.84 5.25
C TYR A 391 13.34 14.77 4.26
N ILE A 392 13.58 15.81 3.45
CA ILE A 392 14.76 15.94 2.58
C ILE A 392 15.75 16.94 3.19
N SER A 393 15.23 18.04 3.70
CA SER A 393 15.98 19.21 4.16
C SER A 393 16.62 19.02 5.54
N ARG A 394 16.25 17.98 6.30
CA ARG A 394 16.83 17.65 7.61
C ARG A 394 17.67 16.38 7.50
N TYR A 395 18.97 16.56 7.36
CA TYR A 395 19.90 15.42 7.33
C TYR A 395 20.29 15.06 8.75
N ASP A 396 20.01 13.83 9.16
CA ASP A 396 20.33 13.30 10.47
C ASP A 396 20.81 11.85 10.35
N THR A 397 21.81 11.48 11.14
CA THR A 397 22.48 10.17 11.06
C THR A 397 22.44 9.49 12.41
N VAL A 398 22.46 8.17 12.40
CA VAL A 398 22.58 7.39 13.63
C VAL A 398 23.98 6.77 13.77
N ALA A 399 24.40 6.51 15.01
CA ALA A 399 25.63 5.76 15.26
C ALA A 399 25.56 4.35 14.62
N ALA A 400 26.70 3.88 14.11
CA ALA A 400 26.78 2.57 13.46
C ALA A 400 26.35 1.42 14.40
N GLU A 401 26.66 1.52 15.69
CA GLU A 401 26.24 0.56 16.71
C GLU A 401 24.71 0.43 16.76
N THR A 402 23.98 1.56 16.85
CA THR A 402 22.52 1.58 16.83
C THR A 402 21.95 1.03 15.52
N LEU A 403 22.60 1.28 14.37
CA LEU A 403 22.17 0.70 13.10
C LEU A 403 22.31 -0.83 13.09
N VAL A 404 23.42 -1.35 13.64
CA VAL A 404 23.64 -2.80 13.80
C VAL A 404 22.61 -3.40 14.76
N ASP A 405 22.34 -2.76 15.90
CA ASP A 405 21.32 -3.21 16.85
C ASP A 405 19.92 -3.30 16.18
N ARG A 406 19.57 -2.29 15.36
CA ARG A 406 18.33 -2.30 14.56
C ARG A 406 18.32 -3.47 13.57
N ILE A 407 19.42 -3.70 12.85
CA ILE A 407 19.55 -4.81 11.90
C ILE A 407 19.38 -6.16 12.62
N GLU A 408 20.06 -6.38 13.74
CA GLU A 408 19.98 -7.63 14.51
C GLU A 408 18.57 -7.87 15.06
N THR A 409 17.92 -6.81 15.56
CA THR A 409 16.53 -6.86 16.03
C THR A 409 15.58 -7.29 14.91
N ILE A 410 15.73 -6.70 13.71
CA ILE A 410 14.88 -7.01 12.55
C ILE A 410 15.14 -8.43 12.02
N ILE A 411 16.40 -8.89 12.04
CA ILE A 411 16.74 -10.28 11.69
C ILE A 411 16.07 -11.24 12.69
N ALA A 412 16.15 -10.95 13.99
CA ALA A 412 15.55 -11.80 15.02
C ALA A 412 14.03 -11.86 14.91
N GLU A 413 13.38 -10.73 14.60
CA GLU A 413 11.92 -10.66 14.43
C GLU A 413 11.45 -11.37 13.15
N THR A 414 12.16 -11.17 12.04
CA THR A 414 11.65 -11.56 10.72
C THR A 414 12.28 -12.81 10.12
N GLY A 415 13.40 -13.27 10.68
CA GLY A 415 14.22 -14.38 10.16
C GLY A 415 14.95 -14.08 8.85
N GLN A 416 14.89 -12.84 8.34
CA GLN A 416 15.51 -12.46 7.06
C GLN A 416 16.73 -11.57 7.26
N THR A 417 17.79 -11.81 6.48
CA THR A 417 19.06 -11.06 6.53
C THR A 417 19.25 -10.08 5.36
N GLY A 418 18.28 -10.01 4.43
CA GLY A 418 18.32 -9.08 3.30
C GLY A 418 17.74 -7.72 3.65
N PHE A 419 18.47 -6.65 3.34
CA PHE A 419 18.04 -5.27 3.60
C PHE A 419 18.02 -4.45 2.31
N HIS A 420 17.02 -3.57 2.20
CA HIS A 420 16.94 -2.51 1.20
C HIS A 420 16.88 -1.19 1.97
N PHE A 421 17.92 -0.38 1.82
CA PHE A 421 18.00 0.93 2.47
C PHE A 421 17.17 1.98 1.74
N VAL A 422 16.30 2.70 2.46
CA VAL A 422 15.24 3.57 1.90
C VAL A 422 15.41 5.06 2.22
N ASP A 423 16.66 5.48 2.40
CA ASP A 423 17.11 6.85 2.63
C ASP A 423 16.68 7.87 1.58
#